data_AF-A0AAN8FT72-F1
#
_entry.id   AF-A0AAN8FT72-F1
#
_cell.length_a   1.000
_cell.length_b   1.000
_cell.length_c   1.000
_cell.angle_alpha   90.00
_cell.angle_beta   90.00
_cell.angle_gamma   90.00
#
_symmetry.space_group_name_H-M   'P 1'
#
loop_
_entity.id
_entity.type
_entity.pdbx_description
1 polymer ?
#
loop_
_entity_poly.entity_id
_entity_poly.type
_entity_poly.pdbx_seq_one_letter_code
_entity_poly.pdbx_strand_id
1 'polypeptide(L)'
;GQYLNAVAAADLGLLMGDGIPDLLLQRYAQFCASLLPVPPKVIESDIVLSVPRTLPNSITIKSFNDLSKWDFIDQFLTRGEPVIVRGVNSHWAACKNWSFDYLHRVLCHRVVPVEQGSKYTDNDWAQKLMSGSEFFNSLLKDKNRPLYLAQHRIFDQIPQLCEDFTVPLYCDHCENVDRNAWIGPGGTVSPLHVDPRENIFAQVFLFPFILFVSSSAVMH
;
A
#
# COMPACT_ATOMS: atom_id res chain seq x y z
N GLY A 1 -18.52 -17.68 14.00
CA GLY A 1 -17.85 -18.97 13.70
C GLY A 1 -17.85 -19.25 12.22
N GLN A 2 -18.96 -19.74 11.67
CA GLN A 2 -19.05 -20.20 10.28
C GLN A 2 -18.72 -19.11 9.24
N TYR A 3 -19.28 -17.91 9.36
CA TYR A 3 -18.99 -16.81 8.42
C TYR A 3 -17.52 -16.35 8.45
N LEU A 4 -16.88 -16.34 9.62
CA LEU A 4 -15.46 -15.97 9.74
C LEU A 4 -14.56 -16.98 9.01
N ASN A 5 -14.85 -18.27 9.19
CA ASN A 5 -14.13 -19.34 8.48
C ASN A 5 -14.39 -19.27 6.96
N ALA A 6 -15.60 -18.89 6.55
CA ALA A 6 -15.94 -18.70 5.14
C ALA A 6 -15.16 -17.54 4.49
N VAL A 7 -15.05 -16.40 5.18
CA VAL A 7 -14.22 -15.27 4.72
C VAL A 7 -12.76 -15.70 4.60
N ALA A 8 -12.23 -16.37 5.62
CA ALA A 8 -10.85 -16.85 5.62
C ALA A 8 -10.57 -17.83 4.47
N ALA A 9 -11.47 -18.79 4.22
CA ALA A 9 -11.33 -19.74 3.12
C ALA A 9 -11.37 -19.04 1.75
N ALA A 10 -12.27 -18.08 1.56
CA ALA A 10 -12.35 -17.29 0.34
C ALA A 10 -11.08 -16.44 0.11
N ASP A 11 -10.59 -15.78 1.15
CA ASP A 11 -9.37 -14.98 1.08
C ASP A 11 -8.12 -15.85 0.81
N LEU A 12 -8.04 -17.05 1.41
CA LEU A 12 -6.96 -17.99 1.10
C LEU A 12 -6.99 -18.43 -0.37
N GLY A 13 -8.17 -18.72 -0.92
CA GLY A 13 -8.31 -19.01 -2.35
C GLY A 13 -7.83 -17.86 -3.24
N LEU A 14 -8.22 -16.62 -2.90
CA LEU A 14 -7.76 -15.42 -3.61
C LEU A 14 -6.24 -15.24 -3.54
N LEU A 15 -5.64 -15.46 -2.36
CA LEU A 15 -4.19 -15.35 -2.15
C LEU A 15 -3.41 -16.45 -2.88
N MET A 16 -4.03 -17.61 -3.14
CA MET A 16 -3.46 -18.70 -3.94
C MET A 16 -3.61 -18.49 -5.46
N GLY A 17 -4.20 -17.37 -5.89
CA GLY A 17 -4.37 -17.03 -7.31
C GLY A 17 -5.64 -17.58 -7.94
N ASP A 18 -6.59 -18.08 -7.14
CA ASP A 18 -7.86 -18.60 -7.66
C ASP A 18 -8.84 -17.44 -7.93
N GLY A 19 -8.62 -16.74 -9.05
CA GLY A 19 -9.56 -15.77 -9.59
C GLY A 19 -10.72 -16.48 -10.26
N ILE A 20 -11.67 -17.00 -9.48
CA ILE A 20 -12.94 -17.48 -10.02
C ILE A 20 -13.59 -16.33 -10.84
N PRO A 21 -14.20 -16.60 -12.00
CA PRO A 21 -14.85 -15.58 -12.82
C PRO A 21 -15.76 -14.63 -12.03
N ASP A 22 -15.95 -13.41 -12.56
CA ASP A 22 -16.91 -12.41 -12.06
C ASP A 22 -16.70 -11.97 -10.60
N LEU A 23 -15.48 -12.08 -10.08
CA LEU A 23 -15.12 -11.70 -8.71
C LEU A 23 -15.93 -12.47 -7.64
N LEU A 24 -16.31 -13.72 -7.94
CA LEU A 24 -17.23 -14.50 -7.09
C LEU A 24 -16.69 -14.68 -5.65
N LEU A 25 -15.40 -14.99 -5.49
CA LEU A 25 -14.80 -15.14 -4.17
C LEU A 25 -14.77 -13.82 -3.40
N GLN A 26 -14.45 -12.71 -4.06
CA GLN A 26 -14.46 -11.37 -3.46
C GLN A 26 -15.86 -10.99 -2.97
N ARG A 27 -16.89 -11.21 -3.81
CA ARG A 27 -18.28 -10.92 -3.47
C ARG A 27 -18.78 -11.81 -2.34
N TYR A 28 -18.43 -13.09 -2.34
CA TYR A 28 -18.77 -14.02 -1.28
C TYR A 28 -18.11 -13.64 0.05
N ALA A 29 -16.80 -13.35 0.04
CA ALA A 29 -16.08 -12.86 1.21
C ALA A 29 -16.71 -11.57 1.76
N GLN A 30 -17.04 -10.62 0.88
CA GLN A 30 -17.68 -9.36 1.27
C GLN A 30 -19.06 -9.59 1.90
N PHE A 31 -19.89 -10.47 1.32
CA PHE A 31 -21.19 -10.82 1.87
C PHE A 31 -21.05 -11.46 3.26
N CYS A 32 -20.18 -12.46 3.42
CA CYS A 32 -19.95 -13.10 4.71
C CYS A 32 -19.41 -12.11 5.74
N ALA A 33 -18.51 -11.21 5.35
CA ALA A 33 -17.97 -10.16 6.22
C ALA A 33 -19.06 -9.18 6.69
N SER A 34 -20.04 -8.85 5.83
CA SER A 34 -21.15 -7.96 6.18
C SER A 34 -22.09 -8.52 7.27
N LEU A 35 -22.08 -9.84 7.45
CA LEU A 35 -22.86 -10.54 8.49
C LEU A 35 -22.10 -10.66 9.82
N LEU A 36 -20.82 -10.24 9.87
CA LEU A 36 -20.01 -10.27 11.08
C LEU A 36 -20.12 -8.94 11.83
N PRO A 37 -19.86 -8.93 13.15
CA PRO A 37 -19.90 -7.71 13.95
C PRO A 37 -18.91 -6.65 13.46
N VAL A 38 -19.29 -5.38 13.62
CA VAL A 38 -18.40 -4.25 13.38
C VAL A 38 -17.29 -4.27 14.44
N PRO A 39 -16.01 -4.08 14.04
CA PRO A 39 -14.92 -4.07 15.01
C PRO A 39 -14.95 -2.80 15.87
N PRO A 40 -14.34 -2.83 17.08
CA PRO A 40 -14.13 -1.62 17.85
C PRO A 40 -13.21 -0.66 17.10
N LYS A 41 -13.39 0.64 17.37
CA LYS A 41 -12.54 1.70 16.82
C LYS A 41 -11.09 1.50 17.28
N VAL A 42 -10.15 1.65 16.35
CA VAL A 42 -8.71 1.65 16.68
C VAL A 42 -8.27 3.02 17.16
N ILE A 43 -7.33 3.02 18.11
CA ILE A 43 -6.72 4.24 18.63
C ILE A 43 -5.57 4.60 17.70
N GLU A 44 -5.69 5.76 17.06
CA GLU A 44 -4.59 6.38 16.32
C GLU A 44 -3.68 7.10 17.32
N SER A 45 -2.36 6.93 17.17
CA SER A 45 -1.37 7.63 17.97
C SER A 45 -0.54 8.54 17.07
N ASP A 46 -0.35 9.80 17.48
CA ASP A 46 0.56 10.70 16.79
C ASP A 46 2.01 10.27 17.04
N ILE A 47 2.65 9.74 15.99
CA ILE A 47 4.07 9.43 16.00
C ILE A 47 4.78 10.53 15.21
N VAL A 48 5.62 11.31 15.90
CA VAL A 48 6.52 12.26 15.25
C VAL A 48 7.85 11.55 15.00
N LEU A 49 8.17 11.35 13.72
CA LEU A 49 9.46 10.81 13.31
C LEU A 49 10.37 11.93 12.84
N SER A 50 11.64 11.87 13.21
CA SER A 50 12.64 12.78 12.64
C SER A 50 12.85 12.43 11.17
N VAL A 51 12.75 13.44 10.30
CA VAL A 51 13.14 13.29 8.90
C VAL A 51 14.64 13.00 8.83
N PRO A 52 15.09 11.94 8.12
CA PRO A 52 16.51 11.68 7.93
C PRO A 52 17.23 12.88 7.31
N ARG A 53 18.49 13.10 7.68
CA ARG A 53 19.30 14.17 7.10
C ARG A 53 19.61 13.86 5.64
N THR A 54 19.61 14.88 4.79
CA THR A 54 20.05 14.78 3.40
C THR A 54 21.53 14.42 3.33
N LEU A 55 21.91 13.61 2.34
CA LEU A 55 23.31 13.31 2.07
C LEU A 55 23.97 14.47 1.31
N PRO A 56 25.30 14.65 1.38
CA PRO A 56 25.98 15.76 0.71
C PRO A 56 25.78 15.81 -0.82
N ASN A 57 25.56 14.65 -1.45
CA ASN A 57 25.31 14.49 -2.89
C ASN A 57 23.83 14.41 -3.24
N SER A 58 22.92 14.72 -2.31
CA SER A 58 21.48 14.68 -2.57
C SER A 58 21.06 15.76 -3.56
N ILE A 59 20.28 15.38 -4.58
CA ILE A 59 19.64 16.28 -5.53
C ILE A 59 18.15 16.32 -5.22
N THR A 60 17.56 17.51 -5.22
CA THR A 60 16.10 17.66 -5.04
C THR A 60 15.36 17.14 -6.28
N ILE A 61 14.38 16.28 -6.06
CA ILE A 61 13.50 15.79 -7.13
C ILE A 61 12.63 16.95 -7.64
N LYS A 62 12.55 17.11 -8.96
CA LYS A 62 11.74 18.16 -9.59
C LYS A 62 10.27 17.95 -9.19
N SER A 63 9.58 19.06 -8.88
CA SER A 63 8.21 19.04 -8.39
C SER A 63 7.31 19.99 -9.16
N PHE A 64 6.15 19.50 -9.59
CA PHE A 64 5.17 20.25 -10.39
C PHE A 64 3.79 20.19 -9.74
N ASN A 65 3.02 21.26 -9.86
CA ASN A 65 1.59 21.27 -9.49
C ASN A 65 0.70 20.87 -10.67
N ASP A 66 1.21 21.04 -11.87
CA ASP A 66 0.56 20.64 -13.12
C ASP A 66 1.65 20.10 -14.04
N LEU A 67 1.46 18.88 -14.54
CA LEU A 67 2.38 18.22 -15.46
C LEU A 67 1.53 17.48 -16.47
N SER A 68 1.61 17.88 -17.73
CA SER A 68 0.85 17.21 -18.78
C SER A 68 1.36 15.78 -18.96
N LYS A 69 0.50 14.88 -19.45
CA LYS A 69 0.91 13.52 -19.81
C LYS A 69 2.09 13.51 -20.79
N TRP A 70 2.09 14.41 -21.77
CA TRP A 70 3.15 14.49 -22.77
C TRP A 70 4.49 14.93 -22.17
N ASP A 71 4.47 15.95 -21.31
CA ASP A 71 5.67 16.40 -20.61
C ASP A 71 6.19 15.33 -19.65
N PHE A 72 5.28 14.62 -18.95
CA PHE A 72 5.67 13.49 -18.12
C PHE A 72 6.42 12.42 -18.93
N ILE A 73 5.89 12.04 -20.10
CA ILE A 73 6.50 11.01 -20.94
C ILE A 73 7.85 11.46 -21.49
N ASP A 74 7.92 12.65 -22.09
CA ASP A 74 9.12 13.17 -22.79
C ASP A 74 10.25 13.56 -21.83
N GLN A 75 9.90 14.18 -20.70
CA GLN A 75 10.90 14.76 -19.80
C GLN A 75 11.31 13.81 -18.68
N PHE A 76 10.50 12.81 -18.34
CA PHE A 76 10.73 11.95 -17.17
C PHE A 76 10.72 10.46 -17.50
N LEU A 77 9.61 9.93 -18.01
CA LEU A 77 9.46 8.49 -18.22
C LEU A 77 10.51 7.94 -19.19
N THR A 78 10.67 8.56 -20.36
CA THR A 78 11.66 8.14 -21.37
C THR A 78 13.11 8.28 -20.91
N ARG A 79 13.37 9.09 -19.88
CA ARG A 79 14.71 9.36 -19.34
C ARG A 79 15.01 8.58 -18.06
N GLY A 80 14.03 7.87 -17.50
CA GLY A 80 14.15 7.22 -16.19
C GLY A 80 14.41 8.22 -15.05
N GLU A 81 13.90 9.46 -15.17
CA GLU A 81 14.07 10.49 -14.14
C GLU A 81 12.87 10.52 -13.18
N PRO A 82 13.07 10.53 -11.85
CA PRO A 82 11.98 10.66 -10.90
C PRO A 82 11.37 12.07 -10.90
N VAL A 83 10.06 12.16 -10.66
CA VAL A 83 9.33 13.43 -10.57
C VAL A 83 8.23 13.38 -9.51
N ILE A 84 8.00 14.50 -8.83
CA ILE A 84 6.87 14.67 -7.90
C ILE A 84 5.79 15.53 -8.57
N VAL A 85 4.61 14.97 -8.77
CA VAL A 85 3.44 15.75 -9.21
C VAL A 85 2.45 15.91 -8.06
N ARG A 86 2.18 17.15 -7.68
CA ARG A 86 1.31 17.52 -6.56
C ARG A 86 -0.12 17.66 -7.04
N GLY A 87 -1.08 17.33 -6.16
CA GLY A 87 -2.50 17.60 -6.41
C GLY A 87 -3.22 16.60 -7.33
N VAL A 88 -2.51 15.71 -8.04
CA VAL A 88 -3.11 14.74 -8.98
C VAL A 88 -4.18 13.88 -8.33
N ASN A 89 -3.92 13.37 -7.13
CA ASN A 89 -4.83 12.51 -6.38
C ASN A 89 -5.70 13.26 -5.36
N SER A 90 -5.68 14.60 -5.33
CA SER A 90 -6.39 15.41 -4.32
C SER A 90 -7.91 15.23 -4.35
N HIS A 91 -8.46 14.80 -5.50
CA HIS A 91 -9.88 14.58 -5.70
C HIS A 91 -10.35 13.17 -5.29
N TRP A 92 -9.42 12.23 -5.04
CA TRP A 92 -9.76 10.87 -4.64
C TRP A 92 -10.53 10.85 -3.32
N ALA A 93 -11.56 10.01 -3.24
CA ALA A 93 -12.31 9.80 -2.01
C ALA A 93 -11.40 9.19 -0.92
N ALA A 94 -10.40 8.39 -1.32
CA ALA A 94 -9.38 7.84 -0.44
C ALA A 94 -8.69 8.93 0.39
N CYS A 95 -8.29 10.05 -0.24
CA CYS A 95 -7.61 11.17 0.43
C CYS A 95 -8.50 11.91 1.45
N LYS A 96 -9.82 11.71 1.41
CA LYS A 96 -10.78 12.34 2.32
C LYS A 96 -11.30 11.37 3.38
N ASN A 97 -11.48 10.10 3.02
CA ASN A 97 -12.24 9.13 3.79
C ASN A 97 -11.36 8.09 4.47
N TRP A 98 -10.18 7.79 3.93
CA TRP A 98 -9.34 6.75 4.52
C TRP A 98 -8.69 7.26 5.82
N SER A 99 -8.93 6.50 6.87
CA SER A 99 -8.32 6.59 8.19
C SER A 99 -7.95 5.18 8.65
N PHE A 100 -7.15 5.03 9.71
CA PHE A 100 -6.90 3.70 10.26
C PHE A 100 -8.19 3.07 10.76
N ASP A 101 -9.14 3.84 11.29
CA ASP A 101 -10.47 3.33 11.68
C ASP A 101 -11.26 2.83 10.47
N TYR A 102 -11.31 3.60 9.37
CA TYR A 102 -11.99 3.17 8.16
C TYR A 102 -11.38 1.89 7.58
N LEU A 103 -10.05 1.88 7.42
CA LEU A 103 -9.34 0.71 6.89
C LEU A 103 -9.51 -0.50 7.82
N HIS A 104 -9.43 -0.31 9.14
CA HIS A 104 -9.70 -1.39 10.09
C HIS A 104 -11.11 -1.96 9.90
N ARG A 105 -12.15 -1.14 9.75
CA ARG A 105 -13.51 -1.63 9.49
C ARG A 105 -13.61 -2.44 8.20
N VAL A 106 -12.99 -1.98 7.13
CA VAL A 106 -13.00 -2.67 5.83
C VAL A 106 -12.23 -3.99 5.89
N LEU A 107 -11.07 -4.02 6.56
CA LEU A 107 -10.16 -5.16 6.57
C LEU A 107 -10.36 -6.12 7.74
N CYS A 108 -11.10 -5.77 8.79
CA CYS A 108 -11.06 -6.48 10.08
C CYS A 108 -11.22 -8.00 10.00
N HIS A 109 -12.11 -8.48 9.13
CA HIS A 109 -12.39 -9.90 8.94
C HIS A 109 -11.61 -10.52 7.78
N ARG A 110 -10.89 -9.73 6.99
CA ARG A 110 -10.13 -10.19 5.82
C ARG A 110 -8.80 -10.78 6.24
N VAL A 111 -8.36 -11.83 5.56
CA VAL A 111 -7.03 -12.41 5.74
C VAL A 111 -6.04 -11.69 4.84
N VAL A 112 -4.99 -11.14 5.42
CA VAL A 112 -3.99 -10.33 4.69
C VAL A 112 -2.57 -10.84 4.95
N PRO A 113 -1.69 -10.77 3.93
CA PRO A 113 -0.26 -10.97 4.13
C PRO A 113 0.35 -9.75 4.82
N VAL A 114 1.15 -10.01 5.84
CA VAL A 114 1.82 -8.99 6.64
C VAL A 114 3.28 -9.39 6.85
N GLU A 115 4.17 -8.46 6.60
CA GLU A 115 5.56 -8.54 7.00
C GLU A 115 5.70 -8.23 8.49
N GLN A 116 6.48 -9.02 9.22
CA GLN A 116 6.83 -8.77 10.62
C GLN A 116 8.35 -8.76 10.79
N GLY A 117 8.89 -7.63 11.26
CA GLY A 117 10.34 -7.40 11.43
C GLY A 117 10.73 -6.03 10.89
N SER A 118 11.94 -5.55 11.19
CA SER A 118 12.37 -4.21 10.78
C SER A 118 12.49 -4.06 9.27
N LYS A 119 13.08 -5.04 8.59
CA LYS A 119 13.33 -5.05 7.14
C LYS A 119 13.35 -6.49 6.62
N TYR A 120 12.94 -6.72 5.37
CA TYR A 120 12.99 -8.04 4.72
C TYR A 120 14.40 -8.62 4.55
N THR A 121 15.44 -7.81 4.80
CA THR A 121 16.84 -8.23 4.79
C THR A 121 17.31 -8.82 6.12
N ASP A 122 16.50 -8.74 7.17
CA ASP A 122 16.89 -9.13 8.53
C ASP A 122 16.50 -10.59 8.83
N ASN A 123 17.32 -11.29 9.62
CA ASN A 123 17.12 -12.73 9.90
C ASN A 123 15.84 -13.06 10.69
N ASP A 124 15.26 -12.08 11.41
CA ASP A 124 14.05 -12.23 12.20
C ASP A 124 12.78 -11.77 11.47
N TRP A 125 12.93 -11.37 10.19
CA TRP A 125 11.82 -11.03 9.31
C TRP A 125 11.05 -12.28 8.90
N ALA A 126 9.72 -12.17 8.89
CA ALA A 126 8.84 -13.20 8.37
C ALA A 126 7.60 -12.57 7.72
N GLN A 127 7.09 -13.25 6.69
CA GLN A 127 5.76 -12.98 6.17
C GLN A 127 4.77 -13.95 6.80
N LYS A 128 3.63 -13.43 7.29
CA LYS A 128 2.55 -14.26 7.83
C LYS A 128 1.20 -13.78 7.34
N LEU A 129 0.26 -14.72 7.28
CA LEU A 129 -1.15 -14.41 7.11
C LEU A 129 -1.78 -14.16 8.47
N MET A 130 -2.57 -13.10 8.57
CA MET A 130 -3.36 -12.80 9.76
C MET A 130 -4.67 -12.11 9.37
N SER A 131 -5.61 -12.02 10.31
CA SER A 131 -6.79 -11.19 10.10
C SER A 131 -6.42 -9.70 10.13
N GLY A 132 -7.17 -8.85 9.41
CA GLY A 132 -6.99 -7.40 9.51
C GLY A 132 -7.17 -6.90 10.95
N SER A 133 -8.11 -7.47 11.71
CA SER A 133 -8.29 -7.14 13.13
C SER A 133 -7.02 -7.43 13.94
N GLU A 134 -6.38 -8.58 13.74
CA GLU A 134 -5.11 -8.90 14.39
C GLU A 134 -4.01 -7.90 14.00
N PHE A 135 -3.92 -7.55 12.71
CA PHE A 135 -2.97 -6.58 12.19
C PHE A 135 -3.13 -5.21 12.87
N PHE A 136 -4.31 -4.58 12.74
CA PHE A 136 -4.57 -3.24 13.28
C PHE A 136 -4.43 -3.18 14.81
N ASN A 137 -4.90 -4.22 15.52
CA ASN A 137 -4.80 -4.27 16.99
C ASN A 137 -3.38 -4.56 17.50
N SER A 138 -2.43 -4.88 16.61
CA SER A 138 -1.06 -5.25 16.99
C SER A 138 0.00 -4.29 16.48
N LEU A 139 -0.36 -3.29 15.67
CA LEU A 139 0.57 -2.32 15.07
C LEU A 139 1.50 -1.63 16.08
N LEU A 140 1.03 -1.38 17.30
CA LEU A 140 1.77 -0.66 18.34
C LEU A 140 2.28 -1.55 19.48
N LYS A 141 2.04 -2.87 19.43
CA LYS A 141 2.38 -3.79 20.53
C LYS A 141 3.87 -4.13 20.58
N ASP A 142 4.48 -4.38 19.43
CA ASP A 142 5.89 -4.74 19.33
C ASP A 142 6.62 -3.73 18.44
N LYS A 143 7.31 -2.78 19.08
CA LYS A 143 8.07 -1.74 18.37
C LYS A 143 9.35 -2.28 17.73
N ASN A 144 9.85 -3.42 18.18
CA ASN A 144 11.08 -4.02 17.66
C ASN A 144 10.80 -4.87 16.42
N ARG A 145 9.57 -5.40 16.31
CA ARG A 145 9.12 -6.22 15.18
C ARG A 145 7.85 -5.64 14.57
N PRO A 146 7.96 -4.46 13.90
CA PRO A 146 6.79 -3.77 13.37
C PRO A 146 6.07 -4.66 12.35
N LEU A 147 4.75 -4.47 12.28
CA LEU A 147 3.91 -5.08 11.25
C LEU A 147 3.76 -4.12 10.08
N TYR A 148 3.93 -4.65 8.87
CA TYR A 148 3.80 -3.88 7.65
C TYR A 148 3.04 -4.68 6.60
N LEU A 149 1.85 -4.22 6.22
CA LEU A 149 1.14 -4.74 5.05
C LEU A 149 1.75 -4.04 3.84
N ALA A 150 2.64 -4.73 3.14
CA ALA A 150 3.38 -4.20 2.02
C ALA A 150 3.19 -5.07 0.77
N GLN A 151 3.28 -4.44 -0.40
CA GLN A 151 3.26 -5.12 -1.70
C GLN A 151 2.06 -6.06 -1.93
N HIS A 152 0.94 -5.78 -1.25
CA HIS A 152 -0.26 -6.60 -1.37
C HIS A 152 -1.22 -6.02 -2.40
N ARG A 153 -1.71 -6.85 -3.31
CA ARG A 153 -2.75 -6.53 -4.29
C ARG A 153 -4.14 -6.48 -3.64
N ILE A 154 -4.25 -5.69 -2.57
CA ILE A 154 -5.46 -5.65 -1.73
C ILE A 154 -6.69 -5.22 -2.51
N PHE A 155 -6.51 -4.44 -3.57
CA PHE A 155 -7.60 -3.97 -4.44
C PHE A 155 -8.23 -5.09 -5.27
N ASP A 156 -7.48 -6.14 -5.58
CA ASP A 156 -7.99 -7.32 -6.27
C ASP A 156 -8.71 -8.26 -5.28
N GLN A 157 -8.28 -8.26 -4.02
CA GLN A 157 -8.96 -8.97 -2.92
C GLN A 157 -10.23 -8.24 -2.44
N ILE A 158 -10.20 -6.91 -2.39
CA ILE A 158 -11.24 -6.03 -1.84
C ILE A 158 -11.62 -4.95 -2.88
N PRO A 159 -12.39 -5.31 -3.92
CA PRO A 159 -12.66 -4.41 -5.05
C PRO A 159 -13.37 -3.10 -4.69
N GLN A 160 -14.16 -3.07 -3.60
CA GLN A 160 -14.82 -1.84 -3.13
C GLN A 160 -13.83 -0.70 -2.84
N LEU A 161 -12.58 -1.00 -2.48
CA LEU A 161 -11.56 0.03 -2.27
C LEU A 161 -11.15 0.73 -3.57
N CYS A 162 -11.41 0.12 -4.74
CA CYS A 162 -11.17 0.74 -6.04
C CYS A 162 -12.15 1.88 -6.34
N GLU A 163 -13.27 1.97 -5.63
CA GLU A 163 -14.24 3.05 -5.81
C GLU A 163 -13.69 4.38 -5.27
N ASP A 164 -12.65 4.33 -4.43
CA ASP A 164 -12.11 5.49 -3.74
C ASP A 164 -10.97 6.22 -4.49
N PHE A 165 -10.46 5.64 -5.59
CA PHE A 165 -9.37 6.21 -6.38
C PHE A 165 -9.46 5.82 -7.85
N THR A 166 -8.66 6.49 -8.68
CA THR A 166 -8.58 6.22 -10.13
C THR A 166 -7.15 5.95 -10.53
N VAL A 167 -6.95 5.20 -11.61
CA VAL A 167 -5.62 5.06 -12.23
C VAL A 167 -5.19 6.45 -12.73
N PRO A 168 -4.00 6.96 -12.36
CA PRO A 168 -3.54 8.27 -12.83
C PRO A 168 -3.46 8.35 -14.36
N LEU A 169 -3.72 9.54 -14.93
CA LEU A 169 -3.68 9.79 -16.37
C LEU A 169 -2.35 9.35 -17.03
N TYR A 170 -1.25 9.36 -16.27
CA TYR A 170 0.05 8.92 -16.74
C TYR A 170 0.12 7.43 -17.09
N CYS A 171 -0.80 6.60 -16.59
CA CYS A 171 -0.84 5.15 -16.82
C CYS A 171 -1.96 4.71 -17.77
N ASP A 172 -2.70 5.62 -18.39
CA ASP A 172 -3.85 5.32 -19.26
C ASP A 172 -3.51 4.46 -20.49
N HIS A 173 -2.24 4.46 -20.92
CA HIS A 173 -1.71 3.68 -22.03
C HIS A 173 -1.26 2.27 -21.62
N CYS A 174 -1.36 1.94 -20.33
CA CYS A 174 -0.99 0.63 -19.80
C CYS A 174 -2.22 -0.28 -19.75
N GLU A 175 -2.17 -1.44 -20.41
CA GLU A 175 -3.29 -2.39 -20.44
C GLU A 175 -3.54 -3.06 -19.07
N ASN A 176 -2.49 -3.30 -18.28
CA ASN A 176 -2.57 -3.96 -16.98
C ASN A 176 -1.72 -3.21 -15.95
N VAL A 177 -2.38 -2.41 -15.13
CA VAL A 177 -1.73 -1.68 -14.02
C VAL A 177 -1.87 -2.50 -12.74
N ASP A 178 -0.74 -2.87 -12.17
CA ASP A 178 -0.67 -3.47 -10.85
C ASP A 178 -0.98 -2.42 -9.79
N ARG A 179 -1.86 -2.76 -8.85
CA ARG A 179 -2.26 -1.86 -7.76
C ARG A 179 -1.97 -2.54 -6.43
N ASN A 180 -1.00 -1.98 -5.71
CA ASN A 180 -0.59 -2.45 -4.40
C ASN A 180 -0.89 -1.40 -3.33
N ALA A 181 -1.07 -1.85 -2.09
CA ALA A 181 -1.16 -0.98 -0.94
C ALA A 181 -0.01 -1.21 0.03
N TRP A 182 0.37 -0.13 0.72
CA TRP A 182 1.32 -0.13 1.81
C TRP A 182 0.64 0.50 3.03
N ILE A 183 0.45 -0.28 4.09
CA ILE A 183 -0.21 0.13 5.32
C ILE A 183 0.68 -0.30 6.48
N GLY A 184 1.09 0.65 7.31
CA GLY A 184 1.96 0.37 8.45
C GLY A 184 2.01 1.55 9.43
N PRO A 185 2.52 1.32 10.66
CA PRO A 185 2.71 2.38 11.63
C PRO A 185 3.84 3.32 11.20
N GLY A 186 3.93 4.48 11.85
CA GLY A 186 5.09 5.35 11.68
C GLY A 186 6.40 4.60 11.99
N GLY A 187 7.36 4.67 11.06
CA GLY A 187 8.70 4.11 11.23
C GLY A 187 8.94 2.82 10.45
N THR A 188 7.95 2.31 9.72
CA THR A 188 8.17 1.20 8.76
C THR A 188 9.22 1.60 7.72
N VAL A 189 10.13 0.68 7.41
CA VAL A 189 11.19 0.90 6.44
C VAL A 189 11.10 -0.14 5.34
N SER A 190 10.98 0.33 4.09
CA SER A 190 11.36 -0.46 2.92
C SER A 190 12.84 -0.19 2.62
N PRO A 191 13.72 -1.21 2.70
CA PRO A 191 15.13 -1.09 2.29
C PRO A 191 15.30 -0.52 0.88
N LEU A 192 16.51 -0.04 0.55
CA LEU A 192 16.83 0.35 -0.82
C LEU A 192 16.75 -0.87 -1.75
N HIS A 193 15.98 -0.74 -2.83
CA HIS A 193 15.80 -1.78 -3.85
C HIS A 193 15.45 -1.15 -5.20
N VAL A 194 15.34 -2.00 -6.22
CA VAL A 194 14.85 -1.65 -7.55
C VAL A 194 13.62 -2.47 -7.86
N ASP A 195 12.64 -1.84 -8.51
CA ASP A 195 11.45 -2.52 -9.02
C ASP A 195 11.67 -2.94 -10.49
N PRO A 196 11.07 -4.06 -10.94
CA PRO A 196 11.19 -4.51 -12.33
C PRO A 196 10.28 -3.73 -13.30
N ARG A 197 9.40 -2.86 -12.78
CA ARG A 197 8.43 -2.07 -13.56
C ARG A 197 8.47 -0.61 -13.15
N GLU A 198 8.07 0.27 -14.06
CA GLU A 198 7.79 1.66 -13.76
C GLU A 198 6.71 1.79 -12.69
N ASN A 199 6.84 2.76 -11.79
CA ASN A 199 6.00 2.87 -10.60
C ASN A 199 5.50 4.30 -10.38
N ILE A 200 4.22 4.43 -10.03
CA ILE A 200 3.64 5.66 -9.50
C ILE A 200 3.23 5.41 -8.05
N PHE A 201 3.96 6.03 -7.12
CA PHE A 201 3.64 5.99 -5.71
C PHE A 201 2.69 7.13 -5.33
N ALA A 202 1.42 6.80 -5.05
CA ALA A 202 0.40 7.78 -4.66
C ALA A 202 0.24 7.84 -3.14
N GLN A 203 0.56 8.99 -2.54
CA GLN A 203 0.41 9.20 -1.10
C GLN A 203 -1.03 9.59 -0.74
N VAL A 204 -1.70 8.79 0.11
CA VAL A 204 -3.09 9.03 0.55
C VAL A 204 -3.18 9.56 1.98
N PHE A 205 -2.38 9.04 2.91
CA PHE A 205 -2.46 9.38 4.34
C PHE A 205 -1.06 9.46 4.98
N LEU A 206 -0.75 10.56 5.69
CA LEU A 206 0.58 10.88 6.24
C LEU A 206 1.68 11.09 5.18
N PHE A 207 2.92 11.37 5.62
CA PHE A 207 4.07 11.69 4.76
C PHE A 207 5.19 10.64 4.86
N PRO A 208 5.62 10.03 3.74
CA PRO A 208 6.79 9.16 3.69
C PRO A 208 8.06 9.98 3.47
N PHE A 209 9.20 9.41 3.86
CA PHE A 209 10.51 9.83 3.39
C PHE A 209 11.00 8.84 2.32
N ILE A 210 11.29 9.34 1.12
CA ILE A 210 11.69 8.50 -0.02
C ILE A 210 13.05 8.98 -0.53
N LEU A 211 13.99 8.04 -0.71
CA LEU A 211 15.30 8.26 -1.31
C LEU A 211 15.39 7.47 -2.62
N PHE A 212 15.75 8.16 -3.70
CA PHE A 212 16.08 7.53 -4.99
C PHE A 212 17.59 7.58 -5.21
N VAL A 213 18.14 6.48 -5.71
CA VAL A 213 19.55 6.36 -6.11
C VAL A 213 19.59 6.04 -7.58
N SER A 214 20.32 6.82 -8.37
CA SER A 214 20.50 6.56 -9.80
C SER A 214 21.16 5.19 -10.01
N SER A 215 20.68 4.42 -10.99
CA SER A 215 21.28 3.14 -11.38
C SER A 215 22.76 3.27 -11.73
N SER A 216 23.18 4.43 -12.25
CA SER A 216 24.59 4.71 -12.55
C SER A 216 25.49 4.76 -11.31
N ALA A 217 24.94 4.99 -10.12
CA ALA A 217 25.68 5.06 -8.86
C ALA A 217 25.84 3.69 -8.17
N VAL A 218 25.14 2.66 -8.65
CA VAL A 218 25.16 1.29 -8.09
C VAL A 218 26.11 0.38 -8.87
N MET A 219 26.60 0.81 -10.04
CA MET A 219 27.49 0.04 -10.92
C MET A 219 28.99 0.12 -10.57
N HIS A 220 29.34 0.45 -9.32
CA HIS A 220 30.71 0.51 -8.83
C HIS A 220 30.90 -0.28 -7.54
#